data_AF-A0A518DJ70-F1
#
_entry.id   AF-A0A518DJ70-F1
#
_cell.length_a   1.000
_cell.length_b   1.000
_cell.length_c   1.000
_cell.angle_alpha   90.00
_cell.angle_beta   90.00
_cell.angle_gamma   90.00
#
_symmetry.space_group_name_H-M   'P 1'
#
loop_
_entity.id
_entity.type
_entity.pdbx_description
1 polymer ?
#
loop_
_entity_poly.entity_id
_entity_poly.type
_entity_poly.pdbx_seq_one_letter_code
_entity_poly.pdbx_strand_id
1 'polypeptide(L)'
;MPDENAKPRVRVKCPHCGAAASAPAEYVGRRVKCGAAACRQSFELAPVAPAEEPAPPAAPPSAPPGPASVGWPGVPDSLASNPGKVPFNPLRWYRHQPLGLIVGGGVAALALALWLGLSLAGMKASIPTKDGGETPIWLFAPASLATMAFYAWLAARKFNSGDANPGVVVSLSPALLAVPTDLTQGGGSYPVVKIVPIKLKASGGQPLQLGTRVATVATYAMPPNKHAGHWSDFYPYPAEYATGDPQALQRLLASFTQTQYEFLQQALTRIERPFKPGLYAMWETPDKPAGRRISKAADF
;
A
#
# COMPACT_ATOMS: atom_id res chain seq x y z
N MET A 1 31.10 10.01 5.62
CA MET A 1 31.62 10.24 4.27
C MET A 1 32.17 8.91 3.79
N PRO A 2 31.70 8.34 2.67
CA PRO A 2 32.32 7.15 2.10
C PRO A 2 33.78 7.46 1.76
N ASP A 3 34.67 6.55 2.10
CA ASP A 3 36.11 6.68 1.88
C ASP A 3 36.38 6.70 0.36
N GLU A 4 36.63 7.87 -0.21
CA GLU A 4 36.88 8.08 -1.65
C GLU A 4 38.08 7.29 -2.17
N ASN A 5 38.90 6.71 -1.28
CA ASN A 5 40.04 5.86 -1.61
C ASN A 5 39.77 4.35 -1.49
N ALA A 6 38.53 3.91 -1.29
CA ALA A 6 38.21 2.49 -1.23
C ALA A 6 38.41 1.82 -2.60
N LYS A 7 39.56 1.16 -2.79
CA LYS A 7 39.85 0.37 -4.01
C LYS A 7 38.74 -0.66 -4.27
N PRO A 8 38.30 -0.86 -5.52
CA PRO A 8 37.28 -1.84 -5.86
C PRO A 8 37.72 -3.24 -5.42
N ARG A 9 36.82 -3.97 -4.75
CA ARG A 9 37.07 -5.33 -4.27
C ARG A 9 36.19 -6.33 -5.03
N VAL A 10 36.76 -7.45 -5.43
CA VAL A 10 36.06 -8.58 -6.04
C VAL A 10 35.79 -9.67 -5.00
N ARG A 11 34.64 -10.35 -5.08
CA ARG A 11 34.37 -11.55 -4.30
C ARG A 11 34.82 -12.78 -5.08
N VAL A 12 35.56 -13.66 -4.44
CA VAL A 12 36.05 -14.92 -5.03
C VAL A 12 35.81 -16.09 -4.11
N LYS A 13 35.69 -17.28 -4.70
CA LYS A 13 35.60 -18.55 -3.98
C LYS A 13 36.88 -19.35 -4.19
N CYS A 14 37.45 -19.88 -3.12
CA CYS A 14 38.61 -20.77 -3.21
C CYS A 14 38.23 -22.06 -3.94
N PRO A 15 38.96 -22.48 -4.98
CA PRO A 15 38.62 -23.70 -5.73
C PRO A 15 38.85 -24.99 -4.93
N HIS A 16 39.64 -24.93 -3.85
CA HIS A 16 39.97 -26.11 -3.06
C HIS A 16 38.98 -26.39 -1.92
N CYS A 17 38.36 -25.36 -1.34
CA CYS A 17 37.49 -25.51 -0.16
C CYS A 17 36.18 -24.71 -0.23
N GLY A 18 35.93 -23.94 -1.29
CA GLY A 18 34.71 -23.15 -1.45
C GLY A 18 34.59 -21.90 -0.58
N ALA A 19 35.56 -21.62 0.30
CA ALA A 19 35.55 -20.44 1.16
C ALA A 19 35.49 -19.16 0.32
N ALA A 20 34.56 -18.26 0.68
CA ALA A 20 34.42 -16.95 0.05
C ALA A 20 35.42 -15.96 0.65
N ALA A 21 36.10 -15.19 -0.19
CA ALA A 21 37.01 -14.14 0.18
C ALA A 21 36.76 -12.88 -0.66
N SER A 22 37.21 -11.73 -0.15
CA SER A 22 37.18 -10.46 -0.88
C SER A 22 38.61 -9.97 -1.09
N ALA A 23 39.02 -9.81 -2.34
CA ALA A 23 40.35 -9.33 -2.72
C ALA A 23 40.25 -8.00 -3.49
N PRO A 24 41.22 -7.09 -3.40
CA PRO A 24 41.28 -5.92 -4.27
C PRO A 24 41.37 -6.35 -5.74
N ALA A 25 40.72 -5.62 -6.65
CA ALA A 25 40.66 -5.98 -8.08
C ALA A 25 42.04 -6.10 -8.75
N GLU A 26 43.06 -5.41 -8.23
CA GLU A 26 44.46 -5.49 -8.68
C GLU A 26 45.13 -6.87 -8.45
N TYR A 27 44.50 -7.77 -7.70
CA TYR A 27 44.97 -9.15 -7.51
C TYR A 27 44.41 -10.14 -8.54
N VAL A 28 43.55 -9.70 -9.47
CA VAL A 28 43.13 -10.54 -10.60
C VAL A 28 44.33 -10.93 -11.45
N GLY A 29 44.48 -12.23 -11.76
CA GLY A 29 45.66 -12.79 -12.44
C GLY A 29 46.88 -13.01 -11.55
N ARG A 30 46.79 -12.79 -10.22
CA ARG A 30 47.87 -13.09 -9.26
C ARG A 30 47.57 -14.36 -8.47
N ARG A 31 48.62 -15.07 -8.06
CA ARG A 31 48.52 -16.14 -7.05
C ARG A 31 48.24 -15.55 -5.67
N VAL A 32 47.19 -16.05 -5.05
CA VAL A 32 46.80 -15.72 -3.67
C VAL A 32 46.66 -16.98 -2.83
N LYS A 33 46.85 -16.86 -1.52
CA LYS A 33 46.63 -17.96 -0.56
C LYS A 33 45.22 -17.87 0.03
N CYS A 34 44.56 -19.02 0.14
CA CYS A 34 43.28 -19.11 0.83
C CYS A 34 43.44 -18.73 2.31
N GLY A 35 42.62 -17.79 2.81
CA GLY A 35 42.63 -17.35 4.21
C GLY A 35 42.01 -18.35 5.19
N ALA A 36 41.36 -19.42 4.71
CA ALA A 36 40.85 -20.46 5.58
C ALA A 36 42.01 -21.26 6.20
N ALA A 37 42.03 -21.34 7.53
CA ALA A 37 43.13 -21.95 8.28
C ALA A 37 43.43 -23.40 7.86
N ALA A 38 42.38 -24.15 7.48
CA ALA A 38 42.47 -25.55 7.06
C ALA A 38 42.92 -25.75 5.60
N CYS A 39 42.81 -24.73 4.75
CA CYS A 39 43.12 -24.87 3.32
C CYS A 39 44.55 -24.39 3.01
N ARG A 40 44.83 -23.10 3.21
CA ARG A 40 46.12 -22.42 2.92
C ARG A 40 46.74 -22.66 1.53
N GLN A 41 46.02 -23.32 0.62
CA GLN A 41 46.45 -23.57 -0.76
C GLN A 41 46.54 -22.27 -1.53
N SER A 42 47.49 -22.21 -2.46
CA SER A 42 47.68 -21.08 -3.36
C SER A 42 46.91 -21.34 -4.64
N PHE A 43 46.13 -20.36 -5.10
CA PHE A 43 45.40 -20.44 -6.36
C PHE A 43 45.49 -19.11 -7.09
N GLU A 44 45.32 -19.16 -8.41
CA GLU A 44 45.32 -17.97 -9.24
C GLU A 44 43.90 -17.38 -9.29
N LEU A 45 43.80 -16.08 -9.05
CA LEU A 45 42.54 -15.35 -9.18
C LEU A 45 42.18 -15.27 -10.66
N ALA A 46 41.30 -16.16 -11.11
CA ALA A 46 40.76 -16.10 -12.46
C ALA A 46 40.11 -14.72 -12.68
N PRO A 47 40.27 -14.12 -13.88
CA PRO A 47 39.49 -12.96 -14.26
C PRO A 47 38.02 -13.33 -14.11
N VAL A 48 37.32 -12.62 -13.23
CA VAL A 48 35.86 -12.67 -13.23
C VAL A 48 35.49 -12.12 -14.59
N ALA A 49 34.98 -12.99 -15.48
CA ALA A 49 34.44 -12.57 -16.75
C ALA A 49 33.58 -11.33 -16.47
N PRO A 50 33.78 -10.19 -17.17
CA PRO A 50 32.97 -9.00 -17.00
C PRO A 50 31.53 -9.47 -16.89
N ALA A 51 30.87 -9.15 -15.77
CA ALA A 51 29.51 -9.62 -15.53
C ALA A 51 28.74 -9.33 -16.81
N GLU A 52 28.32 -10.41 -17.49
CA GLU A 52 27.66 -10.32 -18.78
C GLU A 52 26.54 -9.31 -18.57
N GLU A 53 26.68 -8.16 -19.22
CA GLU A 53 25.80 -7.02 -19.01
C GLU A 53 24.40 -7.59 -19.23
N PRO A 54 23.53 -7.63 -18.19
CA PRO A 54 22.29 -8.37 -18.27
C PRO A 54 21.59 -7.87 -19.51
N ALA A 55 21.39 -8.79 -20.47
CA ALA A 55 20.80 -8.47 -21.75
C ALA A 55 19.62 -7.53 -21.49
N PRO A 56 19.56 -6.36 -22.17
CA PRO A 56 18.54 -5.35 -21.89
C PRO A 56 17.22 -6.09 -21.79
N PRO A 57 16.50 -5.96 -20.64
CA PRO A 57 15.33 -6.77 -20.37
C PRO A 57 14.45 -6.69 -21.61
N ALA A 58 14.14 -7.87 -22.17
CA ALA A 58 13.30 -7.98 -23.35
C ALA A 58 12.15 -7.00 -23.17
N ALA A 59 12.00 -6.08 -24.14
CA ALA A 59 11.03 -5.01 -24.04
C ALA A 59 9.72 -5.61 -23.52
N PRO A 60 9.19 -5.13 -22.37
CA PRO A 60 7.96 -5.69 -21.84
C PRO A 60 6.94 -5.72 -22.98
N PRO A 61 6.19 -6.82 -23.14
CA PRO A 61 5.17 -6.89 -24.18
C PRO A 61 4.38 -5.60 -24.10
N SER A 62 4.31 -4.89 -25.23
CA SER A 62 3.67 -3.59 -25.33
C SER A 62 2.34 -3.70 -24.60
N ALA A 63 2.22 -2.93 -23.51
CA ALA A 63 1.01 -2.92 -22.73
C ALA A 63 -0.14 -2.68 -23.73
N PRO A 64 -1.20 -3.51 -23.71
CA PRO A 64 -2.34 -3.27 -24.58
C PRO A 64 -2.74 -1.80 -24.42
N PRO A 65 -3.03 -1.07 -25.52
CA PRO A 65 -3.35 0.34 -25.44
C PRO A 65 -4.39 0.52 -24.35
N GLY A 66 -4.00 1.28 -23.30
CA GLY A 66 -4.91 1.62 -22.22
C GLY A 66 -6.15 2.25 -22.88
N PRO A 67 -7.37 1.84 -22.49
CA PRO A 67 -8.56 2.34 -23.14
C PRO A 67 -8.54 3.87 -23.05
N ALA A 68 -8.53 4.50 -24.22
CA ALA A 68 -8.75 5.93 -24.33
C ALA A 68 -10.04 6.26 -23.56
N SER A 69 -9.96 7.22 -22.65
CA SER A 69 -11.11 7.72 -21.90
C SER A 69 -12.06 8.43 -22.85
N VAL A 70 -12.95 7.67 -23.50
CA VAL A 70 -14.07 8.19 -24.28
C VAL A 70 -15.18 8.57 -23.30
N GLY A 71 -15.35 9.88 -23.06
CA GLY A 71 -16.44 10.41 -22.24
C GLY A 71 -17.80 10.28 -22.91
N TRP A 72 -18.86 10.04 -22.12
CA TRP A 72 -20.25 10.04 -22.57
C TRP A 72 -21.18 10.77 -21.58
N PRO A 73 -22.29 11.36 -22.07
CA PRO A 73 -23.21 12.13 -21.25
C PRO A 73 -24.26 11.22 -20.57
N GLY A 74 -24.41 11.37 -19.25
CA GLY A 74 -25.48 10.76 -18.46
C GLY A 74 -25.06 9.85 -17.29
N VAL A 75 -23.80 9.89 -16.85
CA VAL A 75 -23.16 9.18 -15.71
C VAL A 75 -24.05 8.22 -14.88
N PRO A 76 -24.09 6.93 -15.24
CA PRO A 76 -24.19 5.82 -14.30
C PRO A 76 -22.92 4.96 -14.40
N ASP A 77 -22.31 4.65 -13.26
CA ASP A 77 -21.08 3.86 -13.11
C ASP A 77 -19.78 4.55 -13.56
N SER A 78 -19.22 5.37 -12.65
CA SER A 78 -17.79 5.67 -12.65
C SER A 78 -17.00 4.39 -12.35
N LEU A 79 -16.87 3.51 -13.36
CA LEU A 79 -16.05 2.31 -13.28
C LEU A 79 -14.59 2.72 -13.06
N ALA A 80 -13.94 2.06 -12.09
CA ALA A 80 -12.53 2.28 -11.82
C ALA A 80 -11.69 2.03 -13.10
N SER A 81 -10.78 2.96 -13.41
CA SER A 81 -9.87 2.82 -14.55
C SER A 81 -8.95 1.60 -14.42
N ASN A 82 -8.57 1.25 -13.20
CA ASN A 82 -7.75 0.09 -12.90
C ASN A 82 -8.34 -0.63 -11.67
N PRO A 83 -9.35 -1.50 -11.84
CA PRO A 83 -10.02 -2.11 -10.68
C PRO A 83 -9.04 -2.99 -9.89
N GLY A 84 -9.05 -2.85 -8.56
CA GLY A 84 -8.13 -3.56 -7.66
C GLY A 84 -8.15 -5.08 -7.83
N LYS A 85 -9.36 -5.68 -7.89
CA LYS A 85 -9.56 -7.14 -7.94
C LYS A 85 -8.70 -7.89 -6.90
N VAL A 86 -8.55 -7.30 -5.71
CA VAL A 86 -7.70 -7.86 -4.65
C VAL A 86 -8.53 -8.86 -3.84
N PRO A 87 -8.11 -10.12 -3.71
CA PRO A 87 -8.82 -11.10 -2.89
C PRO A 87 -8.81 -10.64 -1.43
N PHE A 88 -9.97 -10.65 -0.78
CA PHE A 88 -10.12 -10.09 0.56
C PHE A 88 -10.03 -11.17 1.64
N ASN A 89 -9.15 -10.95 2.62
CA ASN A 89 -9.04 -11.75 3.83
C ASN A 89 -9.47 -10.91 5.06
N PRO A 90 -10.64 -11.18 5.66
CA PRO A 90 -11.16 -10.42 6.79
C PRO A 90 -10.23 -10.41 8.01
N LEU A 91 -9.57 -11.52 8.32
CA LEU A 91 -8.66 -11.62 9.47
C LEU A 91 -7.45 -10.69 9.29
N ARG A 92 -6.93 -10.61 8.06
CA ARG A 92 -5.84 -9.70 7.73
C ARG A 92 -6.27 -8.24 7.80
N TRP A 93 -7.46 -7.92 7.29
CA TRP A 93 -8.05 -6.59 7.42
C TRP A 93 -8.13 -6.15 8.89
N TYR A 94 -8.67 -7.01 9.76
CA TYR A 94 -8.79 -6.70 11.19
C TYR A 94 -7.45 -6.61 11.92
N ARG A 95 -6.38 -7.25 11.45
CA ARG A 95 -5.02 -7.03 11.98
C ARG A 95 -4.55 -5.58 11.80
N HIS A 96 -4.97 -4.91 10.72
CA HIS A 96 -4.60 -3.52 10.44
C HIS A 96 -5.67 -2.52 10.91
N GLN A 97 -6.94 -2.94 10.95
CA GLN A 97 -8.10 -2.15 11.37
C GLN A 97 -8.87 -2.86 12.50
N PRO A 98 -8.28 -3.00 13.70
CA PRO A 98 -8.83 -3.85 14.75
C PRO A 98 -10.08 -3.26 15.41
N LEU A 99 -10.38 -1.97 15.22
CA LEU A 99 -11.45 -1.28 15.94
C LEU A 99 -12.81 -1.97 15.74
N GLY A 100 -13.14 -2.38 14.52
CA GLY A 100 -14.39 -3.09 14.24
C GLY A 100 -14.50 -4.43 14.98
N LEU A 101 -13.39 -5.17 15.06
CA LEU A 101 -13.31 -6.44 15.78
C LEU A 101 -13.40 -6.23 17.30
N ILE A 102 -12.69 -5.23 17.83
CA ILE A 102 -12.69 -4.90 19.27
C ILE A 102 -14.09 -4.43 19.71
N VAL A 103 -14.68 -3.48 18.98
CA VAL A 103 -16.00 -2.92 19.34
C VAL A 103 -17.09 -3.97 19.14
N GLY A 104 -17.21 -4.56 17.95
CA GLY A 104 -18.28 -5.51 17.67
C GLY A 104 -18.15 -6.81 18.46
N GLY A 105 -16.93 -7.36 18.56
CA GLY A 105 -16.66 -8.54 19.37
C GLY A 105 -16.83 -8.29 20.86
N GLY A 106 -16.39 -7.12 21.34
CA GLY A 106 -16.56 -6.71 22.73
C GLY A 106 -18.03 -6.55 23.13
N VAL A 107 -18.84 -5.89 22.29
CA VAL A 107 -20.29 -5.76 22.51
C VAL A 107 -20.97 -7.13 22.49
N ALA A 108 -20.63 -8.01 21.55
CA ALA A 108 -21.20 -9.35 21.49
C ALA A 108 -20.85 -10.18 22.73
N ALA A 109 -19.59 -10.17 23.17
CA ALA A 109 -19.15 -10.86 24.38
C ALA A 109 -19.83 -10.32 25.64
N LEU A 110 -19.95 -9.00 25.76
CA LEU A 110 -20.64 -8.36 26.89
C LEU A 110 -22.13 -8.72 26.94
N ALA A 111 -22.82 -8.70 25.79
CA ALA A 111 -24.24 -9.08 25.71
C ALA A 111 -24.47 -10.52 26.16
N LEU A 112 -23.61 -11.46 25.73
CA LEU A 112 -23.69 -12.86 26.14
C LEU A 112 -23.37 -13.06 27.62
N ALA A 113 -22.34 -12.38 28.13
CA ALA A 113 -21.98 -12.45 29.55
C ALA A 113 -23.09 -11.90 30.45
N LEU A 114 -23.69 -10.76 30.09
CA LEU A 114 -24.84 -10.19 30.80
C LEU A 114 -26.05 -11.12 30.77
N TRP A 115 -26.40 -11.63 29.59
CA TRP A 115 -27.52 -12.57 29.46
C TRP A 115 -27.32 -13.83 30.32
N LEU A 116 -26.12 -14.44 30.27
CA LEU A 116 -25.78 -15.61 31.06
C LEU A 116 -25.83 -15.32 32.56
N GLY A 117 -25.20 -14.21 33.00
CA GLY A 117 -25.17 -13.82 34.42
C GLY A 117 -26.56 -13.57 35.00
N LEU A 118 -27.42 -12.85 34.27
CA LEU A 118 -28.81 -12.61 34.68
C LEU A 118 -29.61 -13.92 34.74
N SER A 119 -29.43 -14.80 33.75
CA SER A 119 -30.14 -16.07 33.67
C SER A 119 -29.76 -17.00 34.84
N LEU A 120 -28.46 -17.08 35.18
CA LEU A 120 -27.97 -17.87 36.32
C LEU A 120 -28.42 -17.30 37.67
N ALA A 121 -28.66 -15.98 37.74
CA ALA A 121 -29.20 -15.32 38.92
C ALA A 121 -30.74 -15.42 39.04
N GLY A 122 -31.43 -16.13 38.12
CA GLY A 122 -32.89 -16.22 38.10
C GLY A 122 -33.59 -14.90 37.75
N MET A 123 -32.86 -13.93 37.21
CA MET A 123 -33.40 -12.64 36.76
C MET A 123 -33.82 -12.71 35.28
N LYS A 124 -34.80 -11.89 34.89
CA LYS A 124 -35.18 -11.74 33.48
C LYS A 124 -34.02 -11.13 32.68
N ALA A 125 -33.56 -11.84 31.66
CA ALA A 125 -32.47 -11.42 30.78
C ALA A 125 -32.98 -10.76 29.49
N SER A 126 -33.91 -9.81 29.63
CA SER A 126 -34.60 -9.12 28.55
C SER A 126 -34.76 -7.62 28.84
N ILE A 127 -34.92 -6.82 27.79
CA ILE A 127 -35.19 -5.38 27.87
C ILE A 127 -36.65 -5.13 27.46
N PRO A 128 -37.46 -4.41 28.27
CA PRO A 128 -38.85 -4.11 27.90
C PRO A 128 -38.89 -3.17 26.68
N THR A 129 -39.83 -3.43 25.76
CA THR A 129 -40.07 -2.60 24.57
C THR A 129 -41.24 -1.63 24.81
N LYS A 130 -41.35 -0.59 23.99
CA LYS A 130 -42.44 0.41 24.09
C LYS A 130 -43.83 -0.19 23.93
N ASP A 131 -43.94 -1.30 23.20
CA ASP A 131 -45.21 -1.99 22.90
C ASP A 131 -45.59 -3.02 23.99
N GLY A 132 -44.90 -3.02 25.13
CA GLY A 132 -45.13 -3.97 26.23
C GLY A 132 -44.51 -5.36 26.01
N GLY A 133 -43.74 -5.54 24.94
CA GLY A 133 -42.95 -6.74 24.69
C GLY A 133 -41.62 -6.76 25.44
N GLU A 134 -40.84 -7.82 25.22
CA GLU A 134 -39.50 -7.99 25.80
C GLU A 134 -38.52 -8.41 24.68
N THR A 135 -37.33 -7.80 24.63
CA THR A 135 -36.24 -8.20 23.72
C THR A 135 -35.12 -8.87 24.51
N PRO A 136 -34.84 -10.17 24.27
CA PRO A 136 -33.74 -10.86 24.94
C PRO A 136 -32.38 -10.20 24.68
N ILE A 137 -31.58 -9.99 25.73
CA ILE A 137 -30.28 -9.31 25.64
C ILE A 137 -29.30 -10.07 24.72
N TRP A 138 -29.39 -11.39 24.67
CA TRP A 138 -28.50 -12.19 23.81
C TRP A 138 -28.63 -11.84 22.32
N LEU A 139 -29.74 -11.25 21.86
CA LEU A 139 -29.94 -10.82 20.47
C LEU A 139 -28.97 -9.71 20.03
N PHE A 140 -28.41 -8.93 20.97
CA PHE A 140 -27.39 -7.93 20.63
C PHE A 140 -26.09 -8.55 20.13
N ALA A 141 -25.79 -9.81 20.49
CA ALA A 141 -24.60 -10.51 20.01
C ALA A 141 -24.65 -10.84 18.51
N PRO A 142 -25.64 -11.59 17.99
CA PRO A 142 -25.73 -11.84 16.55
C PRO A 142 -25.93 -10.54 15.74
N ALA A 143 -26.64 -9.54 16.28
CA ALA A 143 -26.74 -8.23 15.62
C ALA A 143 -25.37 -7.57 15.46
N SER A 144 -24.55 -7.55 16.52
CA SER A 144 -23.19 -7.00 16.47
C SER A 144 -22.28 -7.75 15.50
N LEU A 145 -22.35 -9.08 15.49
CA LEU A 145 -21.59 -9.92 14.56
C LEU A 145 -22.04 -9.71 13.11
N ALA A 146 -23.35 -9.55 12.86
CA ALA A 146 -23.88 -9.23 11.54
C ALA A 146 -23.39 -7.85 11.06
N THR A 147 -23.37 -6.83 11.93
CA THR A 147 -22.79 -5.53 11.63
C THR A 147 -21.31 -5.64 11.26
N MET A 148 -20.52 -6.44 12.00
CA MET A 148 -19.12 -6.70 11.64
C MET A 148 -18.97 -7.39 10.29
N ALA A 149 -19.77 -8.42 10.01
CA ALA A 149 -19.76 -9.12 8.73
C ALA A 149 -20.11 -8.17 7.57
N PHE A 150 -21.09 -7.29 7.77
CA PHE A 150 -21.46 -6.26 6.81
C PHE A 150 -20.30 -5.28 6.52
N TYR A 151 -19.59 -4.79 7.55
CA TYR A 151 -18.42 -3.92 7.34
C TYR A 151 -17.25 -4.64 6.66
N ALA A 152 -17.02 -5.92 6.97
CA ALA A 152 -16.03 -6.74 6.27
C ALA A 152 -16.40 -6.91 4.79
N TRP A 153 -17.69 -7.14 4.49
CA TRP A 153 -18.19 -7.21 3.11
C TRP A 153 -18.04 -5.87 2.37
N LEU A 154 -18.33 -4.74 3.02
CA LEU A 154 -18.08 -3.41 2.44
C LEU A 154 -16.59 -3.21 2.13
N ALA A 155 -15.69 -3.61 3.04
CA ALA A 155 -14.25 -3.56 2.79
C ALA A 155 -13.86 -4.45 1.60
N ALA A 156 -14.37 -5.69 1.55
CA ALA A 156 -14.14 -6.60 0.43
C ALA A 156 -14.55 -5.99 -0.92
N ARG A 157 -15.73 -5.35 -0.97
CA ARG A 157 -16.18 -4.63 -2.17
C ARG A 157 -15.22 -3.52 -2.57
N LYS A 158 -14.75 -2.69 -1.62
CA LYS A 158 -13.77 -1.63 -1.90
C LYS A 158 -12.49 -2.18 -2.54
N PHE A 159 -11.93 -3.26 -1.99
CA PHE A 159 -10.70 -3.86 -2.54
C PHE A 159 -10.91 -4.58 -3.88
N ASN A 160 -12.14 -5.02 -4.16
CA ASN A 160 -12.48 -5.65 -5.43
C ASN A 160 -12.73 -4.62 -6.55
N SER A 161 -13.51 -3.58 -6.29
CA SER A 161 -13.99 -2.63 -7.31
C SER A 161 -13.38 -1.23 -7.23
N GLY A 162 -12.62 -0.92 -6.18
CA GLY A 162 -11.92 0.36 -6.05
C GLY A 162 -10.81 0.50 -7.09
N ASP A 163 -10.39 1.73 -7.32
CA ASP A 163 -9.33 2.04 -8.28
C ASP A 163 -7.96 1.78 -7.68
N ALA A 164 -7.10 1.11 -8.42
CA ALA A 164 -5.77 0.77 -7.97
C ALA A 164 -4.79 1.89 -8.33
N ASN A 165 -4.03 2.36 -7.33
CA ASN A 165 -3.08 3.44 -7.51
C ASN A 165 -1.69 3.02 -6.99
N PRO A 166 -0.60 3.46 -7.64
CA PRO A 166 0.75 3.19 -7.15
C PRO A 166 1.04 4.02 -5.89
N GLY A 167 1.68 3.42 -4.89
CA GLY A 167 2.12 4.11 -3.69
C GLY A 167 3.63 4.02 -3.54
N VAL A 168 4.23 5.05 -2.93
CA VAL A 168 5.65 5.05 -2.53
C VAL A 168 5.77 5.47 -1.07
N VAL A 169 6.58 4.73 -0.30
CA VAL A 169 6.88 5.04 1.09
C VAL A 169 7.81 6.25 1.16
N VAL A 170 7.37 7.30 1.85
CA VAL A 170 8.07 8.59 1.93
C VAL A 170 8.59 8.94 3.33
N SER A 171 8.16 8.21 4.36
CA SER A 171 8.71 8.28 5.71
C SER A 171 8.56 6.92 6.39
N LEU A 172 9.45 6.63 7.36
CA LEU A 172 9.40 5.41 8.18
C LEU A 172 9.01 5.69 9.64
N SER A 173 9.09 6.95 10.09
CA SER A 173 8.76 7.35 11.47
C SER A 173 8.07 8.72 11.51
N PRO A 174 6.72 8.78 11.51
CA PRO A 174 5.80 7.66 11.28
C PRO A 174 5.89 7.13 9.85
N ALA A 175 5.45 5.89 9.62
CA ALA A 175 5.38 5.35 8.26
C ALA A 175 4.32 6.09 7.43
N LEU A 176 4.76 6.75 6.35
CA LEU A 176 3.91 7.53 5.45
C LEU A 176 3.99 6.98 4.03
N LEU A 177 2.84 6.92 3.37
CA LEU A 177 2.69 6.50 1.98
C LEU A 177 2.15 7.66 1.15
N ALA A 178 2.84 7.99 0.06
CA ALA A 178 2.35 8.94 -0.94
C ALA A 178 1.71 8.17 -2.11
N VAL A 179 0.51 8.60 -2.52
CA VAL A 179 -0.27 7.95 -3.57
C VAL A 179 -0.80 9.04 -4.51
N PRO A 180 -0.56 8.96 -5.84
CA PRO A 180 -1.11 9.89 -6.81
C PRO A 180 -2.48 9.41 -7.29
N THR A 181 -3.34 10.35 -7.69
CA THR A 181 -4.50 10.09 -8.53
C THR A 181 -4.91 11.37 -9.28
N ASP A 182 -5.87 11.26 -10.20
CA ASP A 182 -6.57 12.40 -10.78
C ASP A 182 -8.00 12.42 -10.25
N LEU A 183 -8.40 13.53 -9.61
CA LEU A 183 -9.75 13.68 -9.05
C LEU A 183 -10.79 14.11 -10.10
N THR A 184 -10.42 14.24 -11.36
CA THR A 184 -11.34 14.65 -12.43
C THR A 184 -12.51 13.67 -12.59
N GLN A 185 -13.75 14.18 -12.56
CA GLN A 185 -14.98 13.43 -12.89
C GLN A 185 -15.50 13.75 -14.30
N GLY A 186 -15.08 14.88 -14.87
CA GLY A 186 -15.53 15.36 -16.18
C GLY A 186 -14.54 16.34 -16.78
N GLY A 187 -14.89 17.63 -16.83
CA GLY A 187 -14.02 18.68 -17.34
C GLY A 187 -12.97 19.14 -16.33
N GLY A 188 -11.80 19.54 -16.82
CA GLY A 188 -10.68 20.02 -16.01
C GLY A 188 -9.58 18.98 -15.83
N SER A 189 -8.61 19.29 -14.98
CA SER A 189 -7.55 18.37 -14.57
C SER A 189 -7.20 18.65 -13.12
N TYR A 190 -7.41 17.65 -12.26
CA TYR A 190 -7.24 17.76 -10.81
C TYR A 190 -6.25 16.70 -10.30
N PRO A 191 -4.99 16.69 -10.79
CA PRO A 191 -3.99 15.75 -10.36
C PRO A 191 -3.57 16.04 -8.92
N VAL A 192 -3.60 15.03 -8.07
CA VAL A 192 -3.28 15.15 -6.64
C VAL A 192 -2.30 14.07 -6.20
N VAL A 193 -1.62 14.34 -5.09
CA VAL A 193 -0.94 13.33 -4.29
C VAL A 193 -1.52 13.36 -2.88
N LYS A 194 -1.92 12.20 -2.35
CA LYS A 194 -2.30 12.05 -0.95
C LYS A 194 -1.22 11.33 -0.18
N ILE A 195 -0.79 11.95 0.91
CA ILE A 195 0.13 11.36 1.88
C ILE A 195 -0.70 10.85 3.05
N VAL A 196 -0.65 9.54 3.31
CA VAL A 196 -1.44 8.89 4.37
C VAL A 196 -0.53 8.12 5.33
N PRO A 197 -0.86 8.08 6.63
CA PRO A 197 -0.18 7.20 7.56
C PRO A 197 -0.54 5.74 7.28
N ILE A 198 0.45 4.85 7.35
CA ILE A 198 0.25 3.41 7.20
C ILE A 198 0.80 2.64 8.40
N LYS A 199 0.25 1.44 8.62
CA LYS A 199 0.64 0.50 9.68
C LYS A 199 1.43 -0.69 9.14
N LEU A 200 1.83 -0.65 7.86
CA LEU A 200 2.65 -1.71 7.28
C LEU A 200 4.06 -1.66 7.86
N LYS A 201 4.59 -2.83 8.18
CA LYS A 201 6.00 -3.03 8.58
C LYS A 201 6.83 -3.63 7.45
N ALA A 202 6.16 -4.21 6.46
CA ALA A 202 6.75 -4.89 5.32
C ALA A 202 5.81 -4.78 4.11
N SER A 203 6.37 -4.84 2.91
CA SER A 203 5.68 -4.90 1.61
C SER A 203 6.33 -5.99 0.77
N GLY A 204 5.54 -6.81 0.08
CA GLY A 204 6.07 -7.94 -0.71
C GLY A 204 6.96 -8.92 0.09
N GLY A 205 6.71 -9.07 1.40
CA GLY A 205 7.54 -9.90 2.29
C GLY A 205 8.86 -9.27 2.74
N GLN A 206 9.22 -8.09 2.25
CA GLN A 206 10.43 -7.37 2.62
C GLN A 206 10.13 -6.26 3.63
N PRO A 207 11.03 -5.98 4.60
CA PRO A 207 10.89 -4.83 5.50
C PRO A 207 10.70 -3.52 4.74
N LEU A 208 9.86 -2.64 5.27
CA LEU A 208 9.54 -1.37 4.63
C LEU A 208 10.78 -0.46 4.58
N GLN A 209 11.05 0.12 3.41
CA GLN A 209 12.16 1.07 3.20
C GLN A 209 11.64 2.35 2.53
N LEU A 210 12.40 3.43 2.59
CA LEU A 210 12.10 4.62 1.80
C LEU A 210 12.15 4.26 0.31
N GLY A 211 11.17 4.74 -0.46
CA GLY A 211 11.06 4.41 -1.88
C GLY A 211 10.40 3.06 -2.16
N THR A 212 10.07 2.25 -1.14
CA THR A 212 9.34 0.99 -1.35
C THR A 212 8.02 1.27 -2.07
N ARG A 213 7.81 0.57 -3.20
CA ARG A 213 6.55 0.59 -3.94
C ARG A 213 5.51 -0.24 -3.19
N VAL A 214 4.30 0.29 -3.07
CA VAL A 214 3.18 -0.35 -2.37
C VAL A 214 1.96 -0.19 -3.26
N ALA A 215 1.28 -1.29 -3.58
CA ALA A 215 0.03 -1.20 -4.32
C ALA A 215 -1.08 -0.74 -3.39
N THR A 216 -1.92 0.19 -3.86
CA THR A 216 -3.08 0.67 -3.09
C THR A 216 -4.36 0.49 -3.87
N VAL A 217 -5.48 0.44 -3.15
CA VAL A 217 -6.83 0.53 -3.72
C VAL A 217 -7.54 1.70 -3.05
N ALA A 218 -8.11 2.58 -3.86
CA ALA A 218 -8.74 3.81 -3.42
C ALA A 218 -10.25 3.83 -3.71
N THR A 219 -10.93 4.60 -2.87
CA THR A 219 -12.31 5.05 -3.06
C THR A 219 -12.37 6.57 -3.06
N TYR A 220 -13.30 7.16 -3.79
CA TYR A 220 -13.40 8.61 -3.94
C TYR A 220 -14.59 9.18 -3.14
N ALA A 221 -14.42 10.38 -2.60
CA ALA A 221 -15.49 11.12 -1.93
C ALA A 221 -16.20 12.06 -2.90
N MET A 222 -17.53 12.00 -2.89
CA MET A 222 -18.38 12.94 -3.61
C MET A 222 -18.16 14.36 -3.09
N PRO A 223 -17.99 15.36 -3.99
CA PRO A 223 -17.94 16.75 -3.60
C PRO A 223 -19.28 17.22 -3.01
N PRO A 224 -19.27 18.23 -2.11
CA PRO A 224 -20.52 18.86 -1.64
C PRO A 224 -21.35 19.42 -2.79
N ASN A 225 -20.70 20.00 -3.81
CA ASN A 225 -21.34 20.43 -5.05
C ASN A 225 -21.22 19.32 -6.11
N LYS A 226 -22.34 18.69 -6.47
CA LYS A 226 -22.39 17.63 -7.50
C LYS A 226 -21.92 18.07 -8.89
N HIS A 227 -21.85 19.37 -9.14
CA HIS A 227 -21.39 19.94 -10.41
C HIS A 227 -19.92 20.40 -10.39
N ALA A 228 -19.15 20.05 -9.36
CA ALA A 228 -17.75 20.49 -9.24
C ALA A 228 -16.84 19.96 -10.37
N GLY A 229 -17.24 18.90 -11.09
CA GLY A 229 -16.42 18.28 -12.14
C GLY A 229 -15.23 17.47 -11.62
N HIS A 230 -15.10 17.35 -10.29
CA HIS A 230 -14.05 16.59 -9.62
C HIS A 230 -14.54 15.97 -8.30
N TRP A 231 -13.88 14.91 -7.86
CA TRP A 231 -14.01 14.34 -6.52
C TRP A 231 -13.42 15.29 -5.47
N SER A 232 -13.97 15.32 -4.25
CA SER A 232 -13.43 16.17 -3.18
C SER A 232 -12.27 15.54 -2.41
N ASP A 233 -12.13 14.22 -2.47
CA ASP A 233 -11.03 13.49 -1.83
C ASP A 233 -10.97 12.05 -2.39
N PHE A 234 -9.92 11.33 -2.03
CA PHE A 234 -9.82 9.88 -2.23
C PHE A 234 -9.13 9.21 -1.04
N TYR A 235 -9.40 7.93 -0.80
CA TYR A 235 -8.93 7.20 0.38
C TYR A 235 -8.17 5.94 -0.05
N PRO A 236 -6.85 6.06 -0.29
CA PRO A 236 -6.05 4.91 -0.67
C PRO A 236 -5.74 4.03 0.54
N TYR A 237 -5.94 2.73 0.39
CA TYR A 237 -5.54 1.71 1.36
C TYR A 237 -4.51 0.77 0.73
N PRO A 238 -3.40 0.44 1.40
CA PRO A 238 -2.50 -0.60 0.94
C PRO A 238 -3.25 -1.92 0.69
N ALA A 239 -3.01 -2.53 -0.47
CA ALA A 239 -3.64 -3.79 -0.86
C ALA A 239 -3.27 -4.93 0.11
N GLU A 240 -2.09 -4.84 0.74
CA GLU A 240 -1.63 -5.76 1.79
C GLU A 240 -2.49 -5.74 3.05
N TYR A 241 -3.35 -4.73 3.25
CA TYR A 241 -4.35 -4.79 4.32
C TYR A 241 -5.45 -5.80 4.02
N ALA A 242 -5.75 -6.05 2.74
CA ALA A 242 -6.78 -6.98 2.31
C ALA A 242 -6.23 -8.39 2.06
N THR A 243 -5.05 -8.52 1.44
CA THR A 243 -4.52 -9.82 1.01
C THR A 243 -3.10 -10.09 1.48
N GLY A 244 -2.80 -11.38 1.63
CA GLY A 244 -1.45 -11.89 1.76
C GLY A 244 -0.94 -12.65 0.55
N ASP A 245 -1.74 -12.73 -0.50
CA ASP A 245 -1.39 -13.43 -1.73
C ASP A 245 -0.32 -12.62 -2.50
N PRO A 246 0.93 -13.10 -2.59
CA PRO A 246 1.99 -12.40 -3.29
C PRO A 246 1.69 -12.25 -4.79
N GLN A 247 0.95 -13.17 -5.40
CA GLN A 247 0.62 -13.09 -6.83
C GLN A 247 -0.37 -11.95 -7.10
N ALA A 248 -1.40 -11.80 -6.27
CA ALA A 248 -2.33 -10.68 -6.37
C ALA A 248 -1.63 -9.33 -6.20
N LEU A 249 -0.71 -9.22 -5.24
CA LEU A 249 0.07 -8.00 -5.01
C LEU A 249 1.01 -7.69 -6.17
N GLN A 250 1.73 -8.70 -6.68
CA GLN A 250 2.63 -8.55 -7.83
C GLN A 250 1.86 -8.16 -9.09
N ARG A 251 0.70 -8.79 -9.36
CA ARG A 251 -0.20 -8.42 -10.46
C ARG A 251 -0.61 -6.96 -10.37
N LEU A 252 -0.97 -6.50 -9.17
CA LEU A 252 -1.40 -5.12 -8.96
C LEU A 252 -0.24 -4.13 -9.14
N LEU A 253 0.94 -4.44 -8.59
CA LEU A 253 2.14 -3.63 -8.80
C LEU A 253 2.53 -3.53 -10.28
N ALA A 254 2.38 -4.64 -11.02
CA ALA A 254 2.69 -4.72 -12.44
C ALA A 254 1.66 -4.01 -13.33
N SER A 255 0.46 -3.68 -12.83
CA SER A 255 -0.53 -2.91 -13.59
C SER A 255 -0.24 -1.41 -13.61
N PHE A 256 0.71 -0.94 -12.79
CA PHE A 256 1.11 0.45 -12.76
C PHE A 256 2.20 0.74 -13.80
N THR A 257 2.01 1.79 -14.59
CA THR A 257 3.00 2.20 -15.59
C THR A 257 4.14 2.97 -14.94
N GLN A 258 5.31 2.96 -15.60
CA GLN A 258 6.46 3.72 -15.15
C GLN A 258 6.17 5.24 -15.10
N THR A 259 5.36 5.75 -16.03
CA THR A 259 4.91 7.15 -16.06
C THR A 259 4.14 7.55 -14.80
N GLN A 260 3.33 6.66 -14.22
CA GLN A 260 2.63 6.95 -12.97
C GLN A 260 3.60 7.11 -11.79
N TYR A 261 4.68 6.33 -11.75
CA TYR A 261 5.74 6.48 -10.75
C TYR A 261 6.58 7.74 -10.98
N GLU A 262 6.89 8.07 -12.23
CA GLU A 262 7.60 9.30 -12.59
C GLU A 262 6.79 10.54 -12.19
N PHE A 263 5.49 10.55 -12.47
CA PHE A 263 4.58 11.60 -11.99
C PHE A 263 4.66 11.74 -10.47
N LEU A 264 4.56 10.63 -9.71
CA LEU A 264 4.65 10.68 -8.26
C LEU A 264 6.00 11.22 -7.77
N GLN A 265 7.10 10.80 -8.37
CA GLN A 265 8.43 11.28 -8.02
C GLN A 265 8.58 12.79 -8.27
N GLN A 266 8.10 13.28 -9.42
CA GLN A 266 8.09 14.71 -9.74
C GLN A 266 7.17 15.50 -8.80
N ALA A 267 5.98 14.99 -8.49
CA ALA A 267 5.07 15.61 -7.54
C ALA A 267 5.70 15.74 -6.14
N LEU A 268 6.43 14.72 -5.69
CA LEU A 268 7.11 14.73 -4.38
C LEU A 268 8.25 15.76 -4.27
N THR A 269 8.78 16.30 -5.38
CA THR A 269 9.76 17.40 -5.32
C THR A 269 9.08 18.75 -5.07
N ARG A 270 7.77 18.86 -5.33
CA ARG A 270 6.97 20.07 -5.13
C ARG A 270 6.32 20.16 -3.76
N ILE A 271 6.24 19.05 -3.03
CA ILE A 271 5.63 19.00 -1.69
C ILE A 271 6.68 19.35 -0.64
N GLU A 272 6.35 20.28 0.24
CA GLU A 272 7.21 20.72 1.34
C GLU A 272 7.62 19.55 2.26
N ARG A 273 8.89 19.55 2.68
CA ARG A 273 9.45 18.58 3.63
C ARG A 273 9.59 19.22 5.02
N PRO A 274 9.43 18.46 6.12
CA PRO A 274 9.11 17.03 6.16
C PRO A 274 7.68 16.74 5.70
N PHE A 275 7.48 15.61 5.01
CA PHE A 275 6.17 15.24 4.50
C PHE A 275 5.15 15.10 5.63
N LYS A 276 3.97 15.71 5.44
CA LYS A 276 2.85 15.64 6.39
C LYS A 276 1.65 14.92 5.76
N PRO A 277 0.84 14.19 6.52
CA PRO A 277 -0.41 13.64 6.01
C PRO A 277 -1.33 14.74 5.44
N GLY A 278 -1.93 14.48 4.28
CA GLY A 278 -2.80 15.45 3.60
C GLY A 278 -3.00 15.14 2.13
N LEU A 279 -3.92 15.89 1.51
CA LEU A 279 -4.15 15.91 0.06
C LEU A 279 -3.42 17.12 -0.52
N TYR A 280 -2.65 16.92 -1.60
CA TYR A 280 -1.81 17.96 -2.19
C TYR A 280 -2.15 18.16 -3.67
N ALA A 281 -2.39 19.40 -4.08
CA ALA A 281 -2.76 19.77 -5.44
C ALA A 281 -1.52 19.86 -6.34
N MET A 282 -1.52 19.23 -7.52
CA MET A 282 -0.39 19.28 -8.47
C MET A 282 -0.61 20.26 -9.63
N TRP A 283 -1.64 21.10 -9.54
CA TRP A 283 -1.89 22.22 -10.44
C TRP A 283 -1.66 23.56 -9.75
N GLU A 284 -1.43 24.60 -10.54
CA GLU A 284 -1.30 25.98 -10.08
C GLU A 284 -2.62 26.73 -10.26
N THR A 285 -2.88 27.68 -9.37
CA THR A 285 -3.90 28.72 -9.55
C THR A 285 -3.21 30.09 -9.49
N PRO A 286 -3.82 31.19 -9.96
CA PRO A 286 -3.17 32.50 -9.98
C PRO A 286 -2.51 32.91 -8.64
N ASP A 287 -3.08 32.47 -7.51
CA ASP A 287 -2.60 32.83 -6.17
C ASP A 287 -1.94 31.68 -5.42
N LYS A 288 -1.89 30.45 -5.98
CA LYS A 288 -1.42 29.27 -5.23
C LYS A 288 -0.55 28.35 -6.09
N PRO A 289 0.66 27.99 -5.62
CA PRO A 289 1.54 27.09 -6.36
C PRO A 289 1.04 25.63 -6.33
N ALA A 290 1.59 24.81 -7.22
CA ALA A 290 1.49 23.36 -7.14
C ALA A 290 2.26 22.83 -5.91
N GLY A 291 1.88 21.66 -5.41
CA GLY A 291 2.43 21.08 -4.19
C GLY A 291 1.79 21.60 -2.90
N ARG A 292 0.83 22.53 -2.99
CA ARG A 292 0.08 23.03 -1.82
C ARG A 292 -0.84 21.96 -1.23
N ARG A 293 -1.05 22.00 0.09
CA ARG A 293 -2.03 21.16 0.76
C ARG A 293 -3.44 21.71 0.58
N ILE A 294 -4.38 20.85 0.19
CA ILE A 294 -5.82 21.12 0.16
C ILE A 294 -6.37 20.88 1.57
N SER A 295 -6.92 21.93 2.19
CA SER A 295 -7.44 21.89 3.56
C SER A 295 -8.95 22.14 3.63
N LYS A 296 -9.50 22.84 2.63
CA LYS A 296 -10.90 23.22 2.52
C LYS A 296 -11.34 23.19 1.05
N ALA A 297 -12.64 23.18 0.81
CA ALA A 297 -13.20 23.12 -0.54
C ALA A 297 -12.74 24.29 -1.45
N ALA A 298 -12.48 25.47 -0.88
CA ALA A 298 -11.95 26.64 -1.61
C ALA A 298 -10.47 26.53 -2.01
N ASP A 299 -9.80 25.41 -1.74
CA ASP A 299 -8.43 25.16 -2.16
C ASP A 299 -8.31 24.41 -3.50
N PHE A 300 -9.43 23.90 -4.01
CA PHE A 300 -9.51 23.29 -5.34
C PHE A 300 -9.34 24.34 -6.44
#